data_AF-A0A094GYV6-F1
#
_entry.id   AF-A0A094GYV6-F1
#
_cell.length_a   1.000
_cell.length_b   1.000
_cell.length_c   1.000
_cell.angle_alpha   90.00
_cell.angle_beta   90.00
_cell.angle_gamma   90.00
#
_symmetry.space_group_name_H-M   'P 1'
#
loop_
_entity.id
_entity.type
_entity.pdbx_description
1 polymer ?
#
loop_
_entity_poly.entity_id
_entity_poly.type
_entity_poly.pdbx_seq_one_letter_code
_entity_poly.pdbx_strand_id
1 'polypeptide(L)'
;MLKGLAPADFIKLPIKDRNEVYRRYLTQETNVRIEEGDDENICNPQIKDGVLLRQKYFVGKDDAGEQIVQEAREIYYQENTFDIRSHWLGEFMIDHLADRTRFHVAPLIRRVVVTVDLQNV
;
A
#
# COMPACT_ATOMS: atom_id res chain seq x y z
N MET A 1 1.79 -12.89 8.01
CA MET A 1 0.68 -12.00 7.57
C MET A 1 -0.48 -12.77 6.94
N LEU A 2 -0.26 -13.66 5.97
CA LEU A 2 -1.31 -14.44 5.29
C LEU A 2 -1.96 -15.57 6.13
N LYS A 3 -2.24 -15.33 7.42
CA LYS A 3 -2.72 -16.34 8.38
C LYS A 3 -1.83 -17.59 8.51
N GLY A 4 -0.55 -17.49 8.13
CA GLY A 4 0.39 -18.61 8.12
C GLY A 4 0.22 -19.56 6.92
N LEU A 5 -0.61 -19.20 5.95
CA LEU A 5 -0.85 -19.98 4.73
C LEU A 5 0.16 -19.63 3.64
N ALA A 6 0.40 -20.59 2.74
CA ALA A 6 1.05 -20.33 1.47
C ALA A 6 0.16 -19.42 0.60
N PRO A 7 0.74 -18.58 -0.29
CA PRO A 7 -0.02 -17.71 -1.19
C PRO A 7 -1.16 -18.42 -1.93
N ALA A 8 -0.87 -19.60 -2.52
CA ALA A 8 -1.84 -20.40 -3.26
C ALA A 8 -3.02 -20.91 -2.42
N ASP A 9 -2.85 -21.09 -1.10
CA ASP A 9 -3.94 -21.48 -0.20
C ASP A 9 -4.68 -20.27 0.35
N PHE A 10 -3.97 -19.16 0.55
CA PHE A 10 -4.56 -17.91 0.99
C PHE A 10 -5.58 -17.38 -0.02
N ILE A 11 -5.29 -17.42 -1.32
CA ILE A 11 -6.22 -16.95 -2.37
C ILE A 11 -7.52 -17.76 -2.46
N LYS A 12 -7.55 -18.99 -1.92
CA LYS A 12 -8.75 -19.85 -1.89
C LYS A 12 -9.72 -19.44 -0.78
N LEU A 13 -9.29 -18.65 0.20
CA LEU A 13 -10.19 -18.13 1.23
C LEU A 13 -11.26 -17.22 0.60
N PRO A 14 -12.46 -17.09 1.21
CA PRO A 14 -13.44 -16.09 0.76
C PRO A 14 -12.86 -14.68 0.71
N ILE A 15 -13.27 -13.88 -0.28
CA ILE A 15 -12.78 -12.49 -0.45
C ILE A 15 -12.93 -11.66 0.84
N LYS A 16 -14.03 -11.86 1.59
CA LYS A 16 -14.26 -11.17 2.87
C LYS A 16 -13.15 -11.45 3.89
N ASP A 17 -12.71 -12.70 3.96
CA ASP A 17 -11.69 -13.14 4.92
C ASP A 17 -10.29 -12.69 4.50
N ARG A 18 -10.02 -12.59 3.19
CA ARG A 18 -8.79 -12.00 2.67
C ARG A 18 -8.75 -10.50 2.95
N ASN A 19 -9.85 -9.79 2.69
CA ASN A 19 -9.97 -8.35 2.93
C ASN A 19 -9.79 -7.99 4.40
N GLU A 20 -10.27 -8.81 5.33
CA GLU A 20 -10.01 -8.61 6.76
C GLU A 20 -8.52 -8.69 7.09
N VAL A 21 -7.78 -9.62 6.47
CA VAL A 21 -6.33 -9.72 6.63
C VAL A 21 -5.66 -8.48 6.05
N TYR A 22 -6.01 -8.07 4.84
CA TYR A 22 -5.43 -6.87 4.23
C TYR A 22 -5.66 -5.63 5.10
N ARG A 23 -6.90 -5.36 5.53
CA ARG A 23 -7.21 -4.22 6.39
C ARG A 23 -6.38 -4.22 7.66
N ARG A 24 -6.25 -5.37 8.31
CA ARG A 24 -5.46 -5.51 9.55
C ARG A 24 -4.00 -5.06 9.39
N TYR A 25 -3.39 -5.28 8.22
CA TYR A 25 -1.97 -4.99 8.01
C TYR A 25 -1.70 -3.73 7.16
N LEU A 26 -2.69 -3.25 6.41
CA LEU A 26 -2.53 -2.20 5.40
C LEU A 26 -3.34 -0.94 5.70
N THR A 27 -4.26 -0.96 6.65
CA THR A 27 -5.11 0.19 6.94
C THR A 27 -4.93 0.66 8.37
N GLN A 28 -5.16 1.96 8.58
CA GLN A 28 -5.17 2.60 9.88
C GLN A 28 -6.26 3.68 9.90
N GLU A 29 -6.74 4.02 11.10
CA GLU A 29 -7.81 5.03 11.26
C GLU A 29 -7.30 6.46 10.99
N THR A 30 -6.05 6.73 11.35
CA THR A 30 -5.41 8.02 11.08
C THR A 30 -4.86 8.07 9.67
N ASN A 31 -4.76 9.26 9.09
CA ASN A 31 -4.17 9.43 7.76
C ASN A 31 -2.76 8.83 7.71
N VAL A 32 -2.47 8.10 6.64
CA VAL A 32 -1.13 7.57 6.36
C VAL A 32 -0.28 8.74 5.89
N ARG A 33 0.72 9.10 6.70
CA ARG A 33 1.70 10.13 6.32
C ARG A 33 2.71 9.52 5.37
N ILE A 34 2.84 10.14 4.20
CA ILE A 34 3.88 9.79 3.23
C ILE A 34 5.06 10.73 3.49
N GLU A 35 6.12 10.18 4.08
CA GLU A 35 7.35 10.89 4.36
C GLU A 35 8.36 10.69 3.21
N GLU A 36 9.18 11.72 2.98
CA GLU A 36 10.25 11.67 1.98
C GLU A 36 11.31 10.63 2.36
N GLY A 37 11.65 9.75 1.42
CA GLY A 37 12.68 8.72 1.62
C GLY A 37 12.25 7.53 2.48
N ASP A 38 10.96 7.40 2.81
CA ASP A 38 10.42 6.24 3.53
C ASP A 38 9.79 5.19 2.60
N ASP A 39 10.58 4.67 1.66
CA ASP A 39 10.11 3.72 0.64
C ASP A 39 9.61 2.39 1.24
N GLU A 40 10.13 2.03 2.42
CA GLU A 40 9.79 0.80 3.15
C GLU A 40 8.71 1.01 4.21
N ASN A 41 8.13 2.22 4.31
CA ASN A 41 7.10 2.57 5.29
C ASN A 41 7.58 2.33 6.75
N ILE A 42 8.90 2.43 6.99
CA ILE A 42 9.57 2.28 8.27
C ILE A 42 9.09 3.35 9.25
N CYS A 43 8.80 4.56 8.76
CA CYS A 43 8.29 5.66 9.56
C CYS A 43 6.83 5.47 9.97
N ASN A 44 6.13 4.45 9.45
CA ASN A 44 4.77 4.10 9.87
C ASN A 44 4.70 2.71 10.54
N PRO A 45 4.91 2.63 11.86
CA PRO A 45 4.97 1.34 12.56
C PRO A 45 3.64 0.57 12.60
N GLN A 46 2.49 1.22 12.34
CA GLN A 46 1.18 0.57 12.39
C GLN A 46 0.97 -0.39 11.21
N ILE A 47 1.49 -0.03 10.04
CA ILE A 47 1.29 -0.76 8.79
C ILE A 47 2.61 -1.10 8.07
N LYS A 48 3.76 -0.93 8.74
CA LYS A 48 5.09 -1.21 8.18
C LYS A 48 5.19 -2.62 7.57
N ASP A 49 4.71 -3.64 8.28
CA ASP A 49 4.88 -5.03 7.83
C ASP A 49 4.00 -5.31 6.59
N GLY A 50 2.87 -4.61 6.48
CA GLY A 50 1.94 -4.73 5.36
C GLY A 50 2.56 -4.33 4.02
N VAL A 51 3.62 -3.51 4.00
CA VAL A 51 4.29 -3.08 2.76
C VAL A 51 4.68 -4.28 1.87
N LEU A 52 5.07 -5.40 2.49
CA LEU A 52 5.48 -6.61 1.79
C LEU A 52 4.34 -7.22 0.95
N LEU A 53 3.08 -7.07 1.39
CA LEU A 53 1.92 -7.60 0.68
C LEU A 53 1.64 -6.86 -0.64
N ARG A 54 2.12 -5.62 -0.79
CA ARG A 54 1.94 -4.81 -2.01
C ARG A 54 3.03 -5.06 -3.06
N GLN A 55 3.99 -5.94 -2.77
CA GLN A 55 5.22 -6.10 -3.53
C GLN A 55 5.36 -7.53 -4.06
N LYS A 56 5.31 -7.69 -5.38
CA LYS A 56 5.43 -9.00 -6.05
C LYS A 56 6.70 -9.75 -5.66
N TYR A 57 7.79 -9.01 -5.44
CA TYR A 57 9.06 -9.58 -5.02
C TYR A 57 8.96 -10.42 -3.73
N PHE A 58 8.12 -10.01 -2.78
CA PHE A 58 7.99 -10.68 -1.49
C PHE A 58 6.89 -11.73 -1.45
N VAL A 59 5.80 -11.54 -2.21
CA VAL A 59 4.66 -12.46 -2.20
C VAL A 59 4.86 -13.63 -3.15
N GLY A 60 5.43 -13.39 -4.33
CA GLY A 60 5.50 -14.35 -5.43
C GLY A 60 5.12 -13.71 -6.75
N LYS A 61 5.68 -14.25 -7.84
CA LYS A 61 5.41 -13.81 -9.22
C LYS A 61 4.42 -14.73 -9.96
N ASP A 62 3.87 -15.72 -9.26
CA ASP A 62 2.83 -16.60 -9.79
C ASP A 62 1.45 -15.92 -9.72
N ASP A 63 0.43 -16.56 -10.30
CA ASP A 63 -0.92 -16.02 -10.35
C ASP A 63 -1.49 -15.70 -8.95
N ALA A 64 -1.12 -16.51 -7.94
CA ALA A 64 -1.51 -16.26 -6.56
C ALA A 64 -0.86 -15.01 -5.98
N GLY A 65 0.44 -14.83 -6.21
CA GLY A 65 1.14 -13.61 -5.81
C GLY A 65 0.62 -12.37 -6.52
N GLU A 66 0.32 -12.47 -7.82
CA GLU A 66 -0.29 -11.38 -8.60
C GLU A 66 -1.62 -10.94 -7.98
N GLN A 67 -2.50 -11.90 -7.70
CA GLN A 67 -3.81 -11.63 -7.10
C GLN A 67 -3.67 -10.98 -5.71
N ILE A 68 -2.80 -11.50 -4.86
CA ILE A 68 -2.58 -10.94 -3.51
C ILE A 68 -2.10 -9.50 -3.59
N VAL A 69 -1.13 -9.23 -4.48
CA VAL A 69 -0.57 -7.88 -4.63
C VAL A 69 -1.62 -6.91 -5.15
N GLN A 70 -2.43 -7.31 -6.12
CA GLN A 70 -3.51 -6.49 -6.65
C GLN A 70 -4.54 -6.16 -5.55
N GLU A 71 -5.05 -7.18 -4.85
CA GLU A 71 -6.03 -6.99 -3.77
C GLU A 71 -5.47 -6.13 -2.63
N ALA A 72 -4.21 -6.35 -2.24
CA ALA A 72 -3.53 -5.57 -1.20
C ALA A 72 -3.42 -4.09 -1.59
N ARG A 73 -3.06 -3.79 -2.84
CA ARG A 73 -2.99 -2.40 -3.32
C ARG A 73 -4.36 -1.75 -3.36
N GLU A 74 -5.38 -2.45 -3.83
CA GLU A 74 -6.75 -1.94 -3.84
C GLU A 74 -7.19 -1.55 -2.43
N ILE A 75 -7.04 -2.45 -1.45
CA ILE A 75 -7.39 -2.15 -0.05
C ILE A 75 -6.57 -0.97 0.49
N TYR A 76 -5.24 -0.99 0.30
CA TYR A 76 -4.36 0.05 0.82
C TYR A 76 -4.72 1.44 0.28
N TYR A 77 -4.89 1.59 -1.03
CA TYR A 77 -5.14 2.90 -1.66
C TYR A 77 -6.61 3.36 -1.58
N GLN A 78 -7.56 2.43 -1.57
CA GLN A 78 -8.99 2.79 -1.52
C GLN A 78 -9.51 3.01 -0.10
N GLU A 79 -8.93 2.35 0.90
CA GLU A 79 -9.46 2.41 2.28
C GLU A 79 -8.68 3.39 3.18
N ASN A 80 -7.45 3.76 2.85
CA ASN A 80 -6.73 4.81 3.58
C ASN A 80 -7.01 6.22 3.04
N THR A 81 -6.71 7.21 3.89
CA THR A 81 -6.49 8.60 3.47
C THR A 81 -5.01 8.89 3.63
N PHE A 82 -4.42 9.61 2.67
CA PHE A 82 -2.98 9.91 2.67
C PHE A 82 -2.72 11.39 2.94
N ASP A 83 -1.79 11.69 3.84
CA ASP A 83 -1.25 13.03 4.06
C ASP A 83 0.10 13.13 3.36
N ILE A 84 0.21 14.07 2.41
CA ILE A 84 1.36 14.15 1.48
C ILE A 84 1.80 15.60 1.34
N ARG A 85 3.11 15.85 1.32
CA ARG A 85 3.63 17.18 0.96
C ARG A 85 3.54 17.40 -0.55
N SER A 86 3.21 18.62 -0.97
CA SER A 86 2.91 18.94 -2.38
C SER A 86 4.02 18.56 -3.35
N HIS A 87 5.29 18.75 -2.97
CA HIS A 87 6.44 18.40 -3.82
C HIS A 87 6.59 16.88 -4.02
N TRP A 88 5.98 16.06 -3.16
CA TRP A 88 6.04 14.60 -3.23
C TRP A 88 4.81 13.94 -3.84
N LEU A 89 3.77 14.74 -4.14
CA LEU A 89 2.53 14.24 -4.70
C LEU A 89 2.75 13.49 -6.03
N GLY A 90 3.58 14.01 -6.92
CA GLY A 90 3.84 13.41 -8.23
C GLY A 90 4.47 12.02 -8.12
N GLU A 91 5.42 11.86 -7.21
CA GLU A 91 6.12 10.59 -6.99
C GLU A 91 5.24 9.61 -6.22
N PHE A 92 4.45 10.07 -5.25
CA PHE A 92 3.45 9.20 -4.62
C PHE A 92 2.43 8.62 -5.61
N MET A 93 2.04 9.37 -6.65
CA MET A 93 1.13 8.85 -7.68
C MET A 93 1.73 7.71 -8.52
N ILE A 94 3.05 7.51 -8.43
CA ILE A 94 3.82 6.49 -9.11
C ILE A 94 4.49 5.63 -8.03
N ASP A 95 3.80 4.60 -7.55
CA ASP A 95 4.37 3.68 -6.55
C ASP A 95 5.53 2.92 -7.18
N HIS A 96 6.73 3.08 -6.61
CA HIS A 96 7.94 2.38 -7.01
C HIS A 96 7.99 1.06 -6.26
N LEU A 97 7.84 -0.03 -7.02
CA LEU A 97 7.87 -1.36 -6.45
C LEU A 97 9.32 -1.77 -6.13
N ALA A 98 9.48 -2.76 -5.25
CA ALA A 98 10.78 -3.32 -4.89
C ALA A 98 11.55 -3.88 -6.11
N ASP A 99 10.84 -4.24 -7.17
CA ASP A 99 11.42 -4.66 -8.46
C ASP A 99 11.67 -3.51 -9.45
N ARG A 100 11.53 -2.26 -9.00
CA ARG A 100 11.69 -1.01 -9.76
C ARG A 100 10.66 -0.80 -10.87
N THR A 101 9.59 -1.59 -10.89
CA THR A 101 8.47 -1.34 -11.79
C THR A 101 7.66 -0.15 -11.28
N ARG A 102 7.19 0.69 -12.21
CA ARG A 102 6.31 1.81 -11.90
C ARG A 102 4.86 1.37 -11.92
N PHE A 103 4.13 1.65 -10.84
CA PHE A 103 2.70 1.38 -10.77
C PHE A 103 1.92 2.69 -10.55
N HIS A 104 0.97 2.96 -11.43
CA HIS A 104 0.14 4.17 -11.32
C HIS A 104 -0.98 3.95 -10.30
N VAL A 105 -0.86 4.59 -9.13
CA VAL A 105 -1.81 4.41 -8.02
C VAL A 105 -2.95 5.42 -8.04
N ALA A 106 -2.82 6.51 -8.82
CA ALA A 106 -3.84 7.54 -8.95
C ALA A 106 -5.28 6.99 -9.15
N PRO A 107 -5.52 5.94 -9.97
CA PRO A 107 -6.87 5.38 -10.14
C PRO A 107 -7.42 4.65 -8.91
N LEU A 108 -6.57 4.19 -7.99
CA LEU A 108 -6.96 3.44 -6.79
C LEU A 108 -7.16 4.34 -5.58
N ILE A 109 -6.60 5.55 -5.60
CA ILE A 109 -6.61 6.45 -4.46
C ILE A 109 -8.01 7.00 -4.25
N ARG A 110 -8.56 6.76 -3.05
CA ARG A 110 -9.85 7.35 -2.65
C ARG A 110 -9.72 8.79 -2.16
N ARG A 111 -8.70 9.09 -1.36
CA ARG A 111 -8.55 10.40 -0.73
C ARG A 111 -7.09 10.73 -0.40
N VAL A 112 -6.69 11.96 -0.74
CA VAL A 112 -5.39 12.55 -0.39
C VAL A 112 -5.64 13.94 0.21
N VAL A 113 -4.86 14.28 1.23
CA VAL A 113 -4.71 15.62 1.79
C VAL A 113 -3.30 16.09 1.43
N VAL A 114 -3.22 17.20 0.71
CA VAL A 114 -1.94 17.76 0.28
C VAL A 114 -1.58 18.94 1.17
N THR A 115 -0.42 18.86 1.82
CA THR A 115 0.17 19.97 2.57
C THR A 115 1.05 20.79 1.64
N VAL A 116 0.79 22.09 1.57
CA VAL A 116 1.58 23.04 0.78
C VAL A 116 2.42 23.88 1.74
N ASP A 117 3.74 23.71 1.68
CA ASP A 117 4.68 24.55 2.43
C ASP A 117 4.82 25.90 1.70
N LEU A 118 4.19 26.94 2.24
CA LEU A 118 4.36 28.31 1.73
C LEU A 118 5.55 28.96 2.42
N GLN A 119 6.67 29.09 1.71
CA GLN A 119 7.77 29.95 2.17
C GLN A 119 7.44 31.39 1.79
N ASN A 120 7.03 32.21 2.78
CA ASN A 120 6.81 33.66 2.73
C ASN A 120 6.27 34.22 1.40
N VAL A 121 4.94 34.34 1.29
CA VAL A 121 4.29 35.22 0.31
C VAL A 121 4.50 36.68 0.71
#